data_AF-A0A7W9BHL6-F1
#
_entry.id   AF-A0A7W9BHL6-F1
#
_cell.length_a   1.000
_cell.length_b   1.000
_cell.length_c   1.000
_cell.angle_alpha   90.00
_cell.angle_beta   90.00
_cell.angle_gamma   90.00
#
_symmetry.space_group_name_H-M   'P 1'
#
loop_
_entity.id
_entity.type
_entity.pdbx_description
1 polymer ?
#
loop_
_entity_poly.entity_id
_entity_poly.type
_entity_poly.pdbx_seq_one_letter_code
_entity_poly.pdbx_strand_id
1 'polypeptide(L)'
;MDGPAWHLSASAVDLYGNIPISELTFMLITVRDNNVDQALRALKKKMQREGIYREMRLRKHYEKPSVKRARERAAAISRARKADRKRAERDQ
;
A
#
# COMPACT_ATOMS: atom_id res chain seq x y z
N MET A 1 -1.53 -48.54 25.21
CA MET A 1 -1.06 -48.22 23.84
C MET A 1 -2.13 -47.33 23.28
N ASP A 2 -2.03 -46.04 23.60
CA ASP A 2 -3.12 -45.09 23.39
C ASP A 2 -2.58 -44.03 22.44
N GLY A 3 -2.47 -44.43 21.17
CA GLY A 3 -2.08 -43.54 20.09
C GLY A 3 -3.25 -42.62 19.72
N PRO A 4 -3.01 -41.33 19.47
CA PRO A 4 -4.08 -40.43 19.06
C PRO A 4 -4.55 -40.80 17.65
N ALA A 5 -5.84 -41.06 17.55
CA ALA A 5 -6.60 -41.29 16.33
C ALA A 5 -6.60 -40.02 15.46
N TRP A 6 -5.51 -39.76 14.73
CA TRP A 6 -5.60 -38.91 13.54
C TRP A 6 -6.29 -39.70 12.44
N HIS A 7 -7.58 -39.98 12.61
CA HIS A 7 -8.44 -40.31 11.48
C HIS A 7 -8.41 -39.09 10.55
N LEU A 8 -7.70 -39.24 9.43
CA LEU A 8 -7.78 -38.38 8.26
C LEU A 8 -9.21 -38.47 7.72
N SER A 9 -10.10 -37.67 8.31
CA SER A 9 -11.33 -37.28 7.64
C SER A 9 -11.02 -36.09 6.74
N ALA A 10 -11.57 -36.17 5.53
CA ALA A 10 -11.45 -35.19 4.48
C ALA A 10 -11.75 -33.77 4.99
N SER A 11 -11.10 -32.80 4.32
CA SER A 11 -11.32 -31.36 4.42
C SER A 11 -10.44 -30.56 5.37
N ALA A 12 -9.13 -30.55 5.11
CA ALA A 12 -8.30 -29.35 5.35
C ALA A 12 -8.80 -28.09 4.59
N VAL A 13 -9.81 -28.24 3.71
CA VAL A 13 -10.48 -27.15 2.99
C VAL A 13 -11.42 -26.32 3.88
N ASP A 14 -11.79 -26.79 5.07
CA ASP A 14 -12.69 -26.06 5.97
C ASP A 14 -11.95 -25.14 6.96
N LEU A 15 -10.65 -25.38 7.24
CA LEU A 15 -9.84 -24.53 8.12
C LEU A 15 -9.27 -23.27 7.43
N TYR A 16 -9.44 -23.16 6.12
CA TYR A 16 -9.24 -21.94 5.34
C TYR A 16 -10.51 -21.60 4.55
N GLY A 17 -11.66 -21.77 5.21
CA GLY A 17 -12.95 -21.32 4.71
C GLY A 17 -12.89 -19.84 4.35
N ASN A 18 -13.20 -19.56 3.08
CA ASN A 18 -13.49 -18.28 2.45
C ASN A 18 -13.34 -17.05 3.38
N ILE A 19 -12.08 -16.63 3.60
CA ILE A 19 -11.77 -15.41 4.36
C ILE A 19 -12.51 -14.25 3.70
N PRO A 20 -13.43 -13.55 4.39
CA PRO A 20 -14.15 -12.45 3.79
C PRO A 20 -13.14 -11.36 3.42
N ILE A 21 -13.22 -10.87 2.19
CA ILE A 21 -12.30 -9.84 1.66
C ILE A 21 -12.22 -8.60 2.57
N SER A 22 -13.24 -8.35 3.39
CA SER A 22 -13.29 -7.28 4.40
C SER A 22 -12.26 -7.40 5.52
N GLU A 23 -11.70 -8.58 5.80
CA GLU A 23 -10.70 -8.80 6.87
C GLU A 23 -9.25 -8.75 6.36
N LEU A 24 -9.05 -8.59 5.06
CA LEU A 24 -7.74 -8.49 4.46
C LEU A 24 -7.23 -7.05 4.56
N THR A 25 -6.26 -6.83 5.45
CA THR A 25 -5.57 -5.53 5.64
C THR A 25 -4.69 -5.11 4.45
N PHE A 26 -4.67 -5.88 3.36
CA PHE A 26 -3.91 -5.57 2.15
C PHE A 26 -4.71 -4.71 1.15
N MET A 27 -3.99 -4.03 0.25
CA MET A 27 -4.60 -3.13 -0.73
C MET A 27 -5.44 -3.91 -1.76
N LEU A 28 -6.77 -3.74 -1.74
CA LEU A 28 -7.71 -4.46 -2.59
C LEU A 28 -8.10 -3.72 -3.89
N ILE A 29 -8.11 -4.47 -5.01
CA ILE A 29 -8.67 -4.02 -6.30
C ILE A 29 -9.71 -5.03 -6.78
N THR A 30 -10.88 -4.52 -7.17
CA THR A 30 -11.92 -5.29 -7.86
C THR A 30 -11.66 -5.27 -9.36
N VAL A 31 -11.63 -6.45 -10.00
CA VAL A 31 -11.62 -6.57 -11.46
C VAL A 31 -13.07 -6.73 -11.92
N ARG A 32 -13.48 -6.01 -12.98
CA ARG A 32 -14.79 -6.17 -13.62
C ARG A 32 -14.57 -6.59 -15.07
N ASP A 33 -15.48 -7.42 -15.58
CA ASP A 33 -15.57 -7.76 -17.00
C ASP A 33 -14.25 -8.27 -17.62
N ASN A 34 -13.49 -9.06 -16.85
CA ASN A 34 -12.16 -9.59 -17.21
C ASN A 34 -11.12 -8.51 -17.61
N ASN A 35 -11.33 -7.24 -17.29
CA ASN A 35 -10.41 -6.16 -17.64
C ASN A 35 -9.28 -6.03 -16.61
N VAL A 36 -8.33 -6.96 -16.68
CA VAL A 36 -7.20 -7.05 -15.75
C VAL A 36 -6.24 -5.86 -15.90
N ASP A 37 -6.00 -5.39 -17.11
CA ASP A 37 -5.09 -4.26 -17.36
C ASP A 37 -5.55 -2.98 -16.68
N GLN A 38 -6.86 -2.70 -16.72
CA GLN A 38 -7.42 -1.54 -16.05
C GLN A 38 -7.31 -1.67 -14.52
N ALA A 39 -7.55 -2.86 -14.00
CA ALA A 39 -7.39 -3.15 -12.57
C ALA A 39 -5.94 -2.94 -12.11
N LEU A 40 -4.95 -3.41 -12.88
CA LEU A 40 -3.53 -3.20 -12.59
C LEU A 40 -3.13 -1.72 -12.68
N ARG A 41 -3.67 -0.97 -13.63
CA ARG A 41 -3.46 0.49 -13.72
C ARG A 41 -4.05 1.21 -12.50
N ALA A 42 -5.26 0.82 -12.07
CA ALA A 42 -5.90 1.37 -10.88
C ALA A 42 -5.10 1.05 -9.60
N LEU A 43 -4.60 -0.18 -9.47
CA LEU A 43 -3.70 -0.62 -8.41
C LEU A 43 -2.46 0.26 -8.34
N LYS A 44 -1.74 0.39 -9.46
CA LYS A 44 -0.54 1.23 -9.55
C LYS A 44 -0.82 2.67 -9.15
N LYS A 45 -1.96 3.24 -9.58
CA LYS A 45 -2.36 4.61 -9.24
C LYS A 45 -2.69 4.77 -7.75
N LYS A 46 -3.36 3.79 -7.13
CA LYS A 46 -3.61 3.77 -5.67
C LYS A 46 -2.30 3.73 -4.89
N MET A 47 -1.38 2.81 -5.23
CA MET A 47 -0.06 2.71 -4.58
C MET A 47 0.78 3.98 -4.72
N GLN A 48 0.70 4.65 -5.88
CA GLN A 48 1.37 5.94 -6.10
C GLN A 48 0.78 7.05 -5.23
N ARG A 49 -0.55 7.08 -5.05
CA ARG A 49 -1.23 8.07 -4.20
C ARG A 49 -0.88 7.88 -2.72
N GLU A 50 -0.85 6.64 -2.26
CA GLU A 50 -0.43 6.29 -0.89
C GLU A 50 1.07 6.54 -0.67
N GLY A 51 1.84 6.75 -1.75
CA GLY A 51 3.27 7.07 -1.65
C GLY A 51 4.16 5.86 -1.39
N ILE A 52 3.62 4.64 -1.46
CA ILE A 52 4.33 3.39 -1.17
C ILE A 52 5.59 3.28 -2.03
N TYR A 53 5.53 3.59 -3.33
CA TYR A 53 6.72 3.57 -4.19
C TYR A 53 7.81 4.55 -3.77
N ARG A 54 7.42 5.73 -3.28
CA ARG A 54 8.37 6.71 -2.78
C ARG A 54 9.03 6.18 -1.52
N GLU A 55 8.25 5.64 -0.61
CA GLU A 55 8.75 5.07 0.64
C GLU A 55 9.64 3.85 0.41
N MET A 56 9.22 2.91 -0.43
CA MET A 56 10.04 1.76 -0.84
C MET A 56 11.39 2.22 -1.40
N ARG A 57 11.43 3.26 -2.25
CA ARG A 57 12.68 3.81 -2.78
C ARG A 57 13.57 4.40 -1.68
N LEU A 58 12.97 5.14 -0.75
CA LEU A 58 13.69 5.80 0.34
C LEU A 58 14.23 4.81 1.38
N ARG A 59 13.60 3.65 1.52
CA ARG A 59 13.99 2.59 2.47
C ARG A 59 14.99 1.58 1.89
N LYS A 60 15.37 1.68 0.61
CA LYS A 60 16.33 0.74 -0.03
C LYS A 60 17.72 0.75 0.60
N HIS A 61 18.11 1.84 1.24
CA HIS A 61 19.44 2.03 1.82
C HIS A 61 19.32 2.83 3.12
N TYR A 62 20.25 2.58 4.05
CA TYR A 62 20.31 3.35 5.28
C TYR A 62 20.68 4.81 4.99
N GLU A 63 19.79 5.72 5.35
CA GLU A 63 20.01 7.16 5.28
C GLU A 63 20.32 7.66 6.70
N LYS A 64 21.49 8.29 6.87
CA LYS A 64 21.87 8.87 8.17
C LYS A 64 20.78 9.85 8.65
N PRO A 65 20.40 9.85 9.94
CA PRO A 65 19.28 10.64 10.44
C PRO A 65 19.41 12.15 10.21
N SER A 66 20.64 12.68 10.16
CA SER A 66 20.89 14.09 9.81
C SER A 66 20.49 14.43 8.37
N VAL A 67 20.79 13.54 7.42
CA VAL A 67 20.47 13.69 6.00
C VAL A 67 18.97 13.57 5.77
N LYS A 68 18.33 12.61 6.45
CA LYS A 68 16.86 12.47 6.44
C LYS A 68 16.16 13.76 6.90
N ARG A 69 16.61 14.34 8.02
CA ARG A 69 16.07 15.62 8.55
C ARG A 69 16.28 16.79 7.58
N ALA A 70 17.43 16.88 6.94
CA ALA A 70 17.71 17.93 5.95
C ALA A 70 16.77 17.83 4.73
N ARG A 71 16.58 16.61 4.21
CA ARG A 71 15.66 16.36 3.08
C ARG A 71 14.21 16.67 3.42
N GLU A 72 13.76 16.29 4.62
CA GLU A 72 12.39 16.56 5.09
C GLU A 72 12.12 18.06 5.18
N ARG A 73 13.06 18.84 5.73
CA ARG A 73 12.99 20.31 5.79
C ARG A 73 12.92 20.93 4.39
N ALA A 74 13.80 20.52 3.48
CA ALA A 74 13.79 21.02 2.10
C ALA A 74 12.48 20.68 1.36
N ALA A 75 11.92 19.49 1.60
CA ALA A 75 10.64 19.09 1.03
C ALA A 75 9.46 19.88 1.62
N ALA A 76 9.49 20.20 2.92
CA ALA A 76 8.47 21.02 3.56
C ALA A 76 8.45 22.45 3.00
N ILE A 77 9.63 23.09 2.88
CA ILE A 77 9.75 24.43 2.30
C ILE A 77 9.25 24.45 0.85
N SER A 78 9.64 23.45 0.05
CA SER A 78 9.16 23.32 -1.34
C SER A 78 7.65 23.14 -1.45
N ARG A 79 7.03 22.38 -0.52
CA ARG A 79 5.57 22.20 -0.46
C ARG A 79 4.86 23.50 -0.07
N ALA A 80 5.37 24.23 0.92
CA ALA A 80 4.82 25.51 1.35
C ALA A 80 4.81 26.52 0.18
N ARG A 81 5.97 26.74 -0.45
CA ARG A 81 6.09 27.63 -1.63
C ARG A 81 5.14 27.25 -2.77
N LYS A 82 4.93 25.95 -3.00
CA LYS A 82 3.98 25.48 -4.02
C LYS A 82 2.53 25.73 -3.61
N ALA A 83 2.20 25.63 -2.34
CA ALA A 83 0.86 25.92 -1.83
C ALA A 83 0.55 27.42 -1.91
N ASP A 84 1.52 28.27 -1.55
CA ASP A 84 1.38 29.73 -1.60
C ASP A 84 1.16 30.21 -3.04
N ARG A 85 1.96 29.69 -3.99
CA ARG A 85 1.76 29.99 -5.41
C ARG A 85 0.36 29.61 -5.91
N LYS A 86 -0.14 28.42 -5.52
CA LYS A 86 -1.47 27.96 -5.90
C LYS A 86 -2.62 28.76 -5.25
N ARG A 87 -2.40 29.36 -4.08
CA ARG A 87 -3.37 30.26 -3.45
C ARG A 87 -3.43 31.58 -4.21
N ALA A 88 -2.26 32.17 -4.50
CA ALA A 88 -2.17 33.40 -5.28
C ALA A 88 -2.83 33.26 -6.67
N GLU A 89 -2.66 32.12 -7.35
CA GLU A 89 -3.32 31.83 -8.65
C GLU A 89 -4.86 31.67 -8.55
N ARG A 90 -5.41 31.39 -7.37
CA ARG A 90 -6.86 31.19 -7.16
C ARG A 90 -7.56 32.47 -6.73
N ASP A 91 -6.86 33.30 -5.97
CA ASP A 91 -7.40 34.55 -5.41
C ASP A 91 -7.31 35.72 -6.43
N GLN A 92 -6.71 35.46 -7.60
CA GLN A 92 -6.55 36.38 -8.74
C GLN A 92 -7.57 36.06 -9.84
#